data_AF-A0A5D2B1U6-F1
#
_entry.id   AF-A0A5D2B1U6-F1
#
_cell.length_a   1.000
_cell.length_b   1.000
_cell.length_c   1.000
_cell.angle_alpha   90.00
_cell.angle_beta   90.00
_cell.angle_gamma   90.00
#
_symmetry.space_group_name_H-M   'P 1'
#
loop_
_entity.id
_entity.type
_entity.pdbx_description
1 polymer ?
#
loop_
_entity_poly.entity_id
_entity_poly.type
_entity_poly.pdbx_seq_one_letter_code
_entity_poly.pdbx_strand_id
1 'polypeptide(L)' 'MFFPIPKSRHQATSALHQSTSTDPQKVRCWEYRQHPAIVRVNHPTRSDKARRLGYKAKQGFVVYRVRVRRGG' A
#
# COMPACT_ATOMS: atom_id res chain seq x y z
N MET A 1 23.59 -38.51 -0.96
CA MET A 1 22.41 -37.91 -0.32
C MET A 1 22.87 -36.85 0.66
N PHE A 2 22.73 -35.56 0.35
CA PHE A 2 22.87 -34.46 1.33
C PHE A 2 22.12 -33.24 0.75
N PHE A 3 20.86 -33.08 1.12
CA PHE A 3 20.10 -31.89 0.77
C PHE A 3 20.59 -30.71 1.63
N PRO A 4 20.93 -29.55 1.05
CA PRO A 4 21.35 -28.39 1.83
C PRO A 4 20.19 -27.84 2.67
N ILE A 5 20.40 -27.77 3.98
CA ILE A 5 19.47 -27.18 4.96
C ILE A 5 19.53 -25.64 4.83
N PRO A 6 18.39 -24.94 4.74
CA PRO A 6 18.37 -23.47 4.67
C PRO A 6 18.86 -22.84 5.98
N LYS A 7 19.93 -22.04 5.89
CA LYS A 7 20.67 -21.45 7.03
C LYS A 7 20.01 -20.23 7.72
N SER A 8 18.73 -19.93 7.51
CA SER A 8 18.15 -18.70 8.09
C SER A 8 16.64 -18.77 8.28
N ARG A 9 16.21 -18.69 9.55
CA ARG A 9 14.80 -18.54 9.99
C ARG A 9 14.13 -17.29 9.42
N HIS A 10 14.91 -16.29 8.98
CA HIS A 10 14.40 -15.03 8.41
C HIS A 10 13.95 -15.13 6.95
N GLN A 11 14.25 -16.21 6.23
CA GLN A 11 13.78 -16.40 4.85
C GLN A 11 12.43 -17.14 4.76
N ALA A 12 11.98 -17.79 5.84
CA ALA A 12 10.73 -18.55 5.85
C ALA A 12 9.47 -17.66 5.97
N THR A 13 9.58 -16.47 6.59
CA THR A 13 8.43 -15.58 6.82
C THR A 13 8.11 -14.63 5.66
N SER A 14 9.02 -14.42 4.72
CA SER A 14 8.80 -13.54 3.56
C SER A 14 8.09 -14.22 2.38
N ALA A 15 8.07 -15.56 2.35
CA ALA A 15 7.42 -16.33 1.29
C ALA A 15 5.94 -16.64 1.55
N LEU A 16 5.45 -16.49 2.79
CA LEU A 16 4.05 -16.76 3.15
C LEU A 16 3.09 -15.58 2.88
N HIS A 17 3.59 -14.43 2.43
CA HIS A 17 2.78 -13.25 2.10
C HIS A 17 2.39 -13.19 0.61
N GLN A 18 2.25 -14.34 -0.07
CA GLN A 18 2.03 -14.36 -1.53
C GLN A 18 0.79 -15.14 -1.99
N SER A 19 0.00 -15.75 -1.09
CA SER A 19 -0.98 -16.78 -1.50
C SER A 19 -2.45 -16.59 -1.09
N THR A 20 -2.87 -15.46 -0.52
CA THR A 20 -4.30 -15.19 -0.24
C THR A 20 -4.90 -14.14 -1.19
N SER A 21 -5.20 -14.62 -2.40
CA SER A 21 -6.19 -14.26 -3.44
C SER A 21 -7.00 -12.94 -3.48
N THR A 22 -6.79 -11.92 -2.63
CA THR A 22 -7.43 -10.60 -2.83
C THR A 22 -6.38 -9.50 -2.76
N ASP A 23 -5.91 -9.07 -3.93
CA ASP A 23 -5.06 -7.86 -4.03
C ASP A 23 -5.83 -6.68 -3.41
N PRO A 24 -5.35 -6.06 -2.33
CA PRO A 24 -6.02 -4.93 -1.68
C PRO A 24 -6.23 -3.76 -2.64
N GLN A 25 -5.46 -3.68 -3.73
CA GLN A 25 -5.66 -2.67 -4.76
C GLN A 25 -6.95 -2.88 -5.55
N LYS A 26 -7.40 -4.12 -5.79
CA LYS A 26 -8.64 -4.39 -6.52
C LYS A 26 -9.86 -3.87 -5.74
N VAL A 27 -9.92 -4.18 -4.45
CA VAL A 27 -11.00 -3.72 -3.55
C VAL A 27 -10.99 -2.19 -3.44
N ARG A 28 -9.82 -1.59 -3.19
CA ARG A 28 -9.67 -0.13 -3.10
C ARG A 28 -10.04 0.59 -4.39
N CYS A 29 -9.72 0.02 -5.55
CA CYS A 29 -10.10 0.60 -6.84
C CYS A 29 -11.63 0.67 -7.01
N TRP A 30 -12.37 -0.32 -6.51
CA TRP A 30 -13.84 -0.30 -6.54
C TRP A 30 -14.39 0.78 -5.60
N GLU A 31 -13.90 0.84 -4.36
CA GLU A 31 -14.30 1.85 -3.38
C GLU A 31 -14.05 3.28 -3.89
N TYR A 32 -12.89 3.52 -4.51
CA TYR A 32 -12.52 4.85 -5.00
C TYR A 32 -13.34 5.33 -6.21
N ARG A 33 -14.07 4.44 -6.89
CA ARG A 33 -15.01 4.82 -7.95
C ARG A 33 -16.27 5.46 -7.42
N GLN A 34 -16.70 5.06 -6.22
CA GLN A 34 -17.93 5.55 -5.58
C GLN A 34 -17.73 6.92 -4.91
N HIS A 35 -16.49 7.31 -4.64
CA HIS A 35 -16.15 8.57 -4.01
C HIS A 35 -16.00 9.74 -5.01
N PRO A 36 -16.15 10.99 -4.55
CA PRO A 36 -15.91 12.18 -5.38
C PRO A 36 -14.44 12.29 -5.81
N ALA A 37 -14.18 13.13 -6.81
CA ALA A 37 -12.87 13.23 -7.44
C ALA A 37 -11.76 13.68 -6.48
N ILE A 38 -12.08 14.51 -5.48
CA ILE A 38 -11.14 14.98 -4.46
C ILE A 38 -11.70 14.61 -3.09
N VAL A 39 -10.92 13.87 -2.31
CA VAL A 39 -11.28 13.47 -0.94
C VAL A 39 -10.11 13.73 -0.01
N ARG A 40 -10.38 14.38 1.12
CA ARG A 40 -9.42 14.49 2.22
C ARG A 40 -9.36 13.15 2.97
N VAL A 41 -8.16 12.65 3.21
CA VAL A 41 -7.95 11.38 3.94
C VAL A 41 -7.15 11.68 5.21
N ASN A 42 -7.53 11.04 6.32
CA ASN A 42 -6.88 11.25 7.61
C ASN A 42 -5.45 10.68 7.66
N HIS A 43 -5.21 9.55 6.98
CA HIS A 43 -3.90 8.92 6.92
C HIS A 43 -3.56 8.47 5.48
N PRO A 44 -2.29 8.49 5.08
CA PRO A 44 -1.88 8.04 3.75
C PRO A 44 -2.08 6.53 3.62
N THR A 45 -2.65 6.09 2.49
CA THR A 45 -2.81 4.66 2.16
C THR A 45 -1.47 3.93 2.08
N ARG A 46 -0.39 4.65 1.72
CA ARG A 46 0.96 4.13 1.57
C ARG A 46 1.95 4.94 2.41
N SER A 47 2.09 4.56 3.68
CA SER A 47 2.86 5.32 4.67
C SER A 47 4.39 5.22 4.46
N ASP A 48 4.87 4.13 3.87
CA ASP A 48 6.26 3.93 3.41
C ASP A 48 6.67 4.98 2.38
N LYS A 49 5.85 5.17 1.33
CA LYS A 49 6.10 6.19 0.30
C LYS A 49 5.91 7.61 0.84
N ALA A 50 4.87 7.83 1.66
CA ALA A 50 4.59 9.15 2.21
C ALA A 50 5.78 9.67 3.04
N ARG A 51 6.38 8.83 3.90
CA ARG A 51 7.55 9.23 4.71
C ARG A 51 8.76 9.60 3.85
N ARG A 52 9.01 8.87 2.75
CA ARG A 52 10.10 9.21 1.80
C ARG A 52 9.88 10.56 1.11
N LEU A 53 8.63 10.96 0.91
CA LEU A 53 8.26 12.27 0.33
C LEU A 53 8.20 13.39 1.39
N GLY A 54 8.54 13.12 2.65
CA GLY A 54 8.57 14.13 3.71
C GLY A 54 7.29 14.24 4.56
N TYR A 55 6.32 13.33 4.40
CA TYR A 55 5.17 13.27 5.29
C TYR A 55 5.60 12.99 6.73
N LYS A 56 5.16 13.85 7.66
CA LYS A 56 5.27 13.64 9.10
C LYS A 56 3.87 13.62 9.71
N ALA A 57 3.64 12.72 10.66
CA ALA A 57 2.39 12.65 11.43
C ALA A 57 2.39 13.76 12.49
N LYS A 58 2.28 15.01 12.04
CA LYS A 58 2.20 16.23 12.86
C LYS A 58 1.01 17.07 12.40
N GLN A 59 0.47 17.89 13.30
CA GLN A 59 -0.57 18.85 12.94
C GLN A 59 -0.04 19.80 11.85
N GLY A 60 -0.88 20.12 10.86
CA GLY A 60 -0.50 20.93 9.70
C GLY A 60 -0.23 20.13 8.42
N PHE A 61 -0.10 18.80 8.50
CA PHE A 61 -0.05 17.94 7.31
C PHE A 61 -1.45 17.47 6.92
N VAL A 62 -1.80 17.62 5.65
CA VAL A 62 -3.06 17.13 5.10
C VAL A 62 -2.77 16.27 3.87
N VAL A 63 -3.43 15.11 3.80
CA VAL A 63 -3.32 14.19 2.67
C VAL A 63 -4.63 14.21 1.89
N TYR A 64 -4.52 14.45 0.59
CA TYR A 64 -5.64 14.38 -0.34
C TYR A 64 -5.47 13.21 -1.30
N ARG A 65 -6.60 12.58 -1.63
CA ARG A 65 -6.72 11.63 -2.74
C ARG A 65 -7.42 12.35 -3.87
N VAL A 66 -6.77 12.37 -5.04
CA VAL A 66 -7.30 13.02 -6.25
C VAL A 66 -7.42 11.98 -7.36
N ARG A 67 -8.60 11.92 -7.99
CA ARG A 67 -8.87 11.10 -9.17
C ARG A 67 -8.62 11.93 -10.42
N VAL A 68 -7.70 11.46 -11.26
CA VAL A 68 -7.42 12.04 -12.57
C VAL A 68 -7.93 11.09 -13.65
N ARG A 69 -8.63 11.61 -14.66
CA ARG A 69 -9.07 10.81 -15.81
C ARG A 69 -7.84 10.42 -16.63
N ARG A 70 -7.80 9.17 -17.11
CA ARG A 70 -6.76 8.72 -18.04
C ARG A 70 -7.29 8.95 -19.45
N GLY A 71 -6.52 9.62 -20.29
CA GLY A 71 -6.96 10.13 -21.60
C GLY A 71 -6.78 11.64 -21.64
N GLY A 72 -6.03 12.13 -22.64
CA GLY A 72 -5.81 13.55 -22.89
C GLY A 72 -7.04 14.20 -23.52
#